data_AF-A0A950KAQ5-F1
#
_entry.id   AF-A0A950KAQ5-F1
#
_cell.length_a   1.000
_cell.length_b   1.000
_cell.length_c   1.000
_cell.angle_alpha   90.00
_cell.angle_beta   90.00
_cell.angle_gamma   90.00
#
_symmetry.space_group_name_H-M   'P 1'
#
loop_
_entity.id
_entity.type
_entity.pdbx_description
1 polymer ?
#
loop_
_entity_poly.entity_id
_entity_poly.type
_entity_poly.pdbx_seq_one_letter_code
_entity_poly.pdbx_strand_id
1 'polypeptide(L)'
;GAKAFDCVCGERVMIPSGAEGRPIQCLTCDRFHVLDVEGAAPPPPGPAPSGAIPRGALPAPSRPLLMGEFLCRCGEIQPPRTSRTGKNFECKKCGRKGNVEIAKGADGKVTMKPNFTYEPPPGGAPAAGPAKPGAPASAAAPPPTAGPSWNCSCGAAVDVHKVMSRQEPACPSCGRRIRLEKIPIVGSTRSMIRPVFEDPTPKSKPAAVSRKDDGIVAFEELPPVSVHAPAPFVETAIFETSAGSPDDDAPPPVASDGQVAICECGAEILVSKRDVGSTIQCPACADVMTVEMTPDPRTKQPVLSIRTLGALDDADWKLEDFQ
;
A
#
# COMPACT_ATOMS: atom_id res chain seq x y z
N GLY A 1 -14.63 -23.45 -10.14
CA GLY A 1 -15.17 -22.49 -9.15
C GLY A 1 -14.16 -21.39 -8.94
N ALA A 2 -14.60 -20.14 -8.83
CA ALA A 2 -13.68 -19.03 -8.58
C ALA A 2 -13.02 -19.20 -7.19
N LYS A 3 -11.69 -19.18 -7.15
CA LYS A 3 -10.93 -19.17 -5.90
C LYS A 3 -10.79 -17.72 -5.44
N ALA A 4 -10.85 -17.46 -4.14
CA ALA A 4 -10.63 -16.13 -3.56
C ALA A 4 -9.86 -16.26 -2.25
N PHE A 5 -9.10 -15.24 -1.89
CA PHE A 5 -8.42 -15.15 -0.59
C PHE A 5 -8.69 -13.79 0.06
N ASP A 6 -8.65 -13.74 1.39
CA ASP A 6 -8.79 -12.48 2.12
C ASP A 6 -7.41 -11.84 2.29
N CYS A 7 -7.27 -10.62 1.78
CA CYS A 7 -6.07 -9.81 1.95
C CYS A 7 -5.94 -9.35 3.41
N VAL A 8 -4.71 -9.00 3.82
CA VAL A 8 -4.41 -8.48 5.16
C VAL A 8 -5.17 -7.19 5.47
N CYS A 9 -5.58 -6.42 4.45
CA CYS A 9 -6.43 -5.24 4.62
C CYS A 9 -7.91 -5.56 4.88
N GLY A 10 -8.32 -6.84 4.80
CA GLY A 10 -9.71 -7.29 4.94
C GLY A 10 -10.49 -7.36 3.62
N GLU A 11 -9.90 -6.95 2.49
CA GLU A 11 -10.51 -7.06 1.17
C GLU A 11 -10.45 -8.50 0.65
N ARG A 12 -11.54 -8.98 0.03
CA ARG A 12 -11.59 -10.30 -0.59
C ARG A 12 -11.10 -10.23 -2.04
N VAL A 13 -9.93 -10.78 -2.31
CA VAL A 13 -9.29 -10.76 -3.62
C VAL A 13 -9.64 -12.03 -4.40
N MET A 14 -10.20 -11.86 -5.59
CA MET A 14 -10.54 -12.95 -6.51
C MET A 14 -9.28 -13.41 -7.26
N ILE A 15 -9.06 -14.72 -7.33
CA ILE A 15 -7.92 -15.31 -8.02
C ILE A 15 -8.36 -15.68 -9.44
N PRO A 16 -7.76 -15.08 -10.49
CA PRO A 16 -8.02 -15.47 -11.87
C PRO A 16 -7.61 -16.94 -12.08
N SER A 17 -8.42 -17.69 -12.82
CA SER A 17 -8.04 -19.04 -13.24
C SER A 17 -6.71 -18.99 -14.02
N GLY A 18 -5.70 -19.73 -13.56
CA GLY A 18 -4.37 -19.73 -14.18
C GLY A 18 -3.37 -18.70 -13.64
N ALA A 19 -3.73 -17.91 -12.61
CA ALA A 19 -2.80 -17.01 -11.92
C ALA A 19 -1.93 -17.73 -10.85
N GLU A 20 -1.91 -19.06 -10.85
CA GLU A 20 -1.12 -19.85 -9.91
C GLU A 20 0.38 -19.59 -10.14
N GLY A 21 1.11 -19.21 -9.08
CA GLY A 21 2.52 -18.83 -9.17
C GLY A 21 2.80 -17.40 -9.67
N ARG A 22 1.78 -16.60 -9.99
CA ARG A 22 1.97 -15.17 -10.34
C ARG A 22 1.65 -14.28 -9.14
N PRO A 23 2.36 -13.15 -8.95
CA PRO A 23 2.02 -12.19 -7.91
C PRO A 23 0.68 -11.52 -8.24
N ILE A 24 -0.26 -11.55 -7.30
CA ILE A 24 -1.58 -10.93 -7.41
C ILE A 24 -1.59 -9.68 -6.52
N GLN A 25 -1.90 -8.53 -7.10
CA GLN A 25 -1.99 -7.26 -6.39
C GLN A 25 -3.39 -7.04 -5.78
N CYS A 26 -3.46 -6.71 -4.50
CA CYS A 26 -4.69 -6.24 -3.88
C CYS A 26 -4.91 -4.77 -4.24
N LEU A 27 -5.97 -4.48 -5.01
CA LEU A 27 -6.28 -3.12 -5.48
C LEU A 27 -6.60 -2.12 -4.34
N THR A 28 -6.99 -2.61 -3.15
CA THR A 28 -7.33 -1.75 -2.01
C THR A 28 -6.10 -1.29 -1.23
N CYS A 29 -5.04 -2.08 -1.17
CA CYS A 29 -3.85 -1.76 -0.36
C CYS A 29 -2.51 -1.89 -1.09
N ASP A 30 -2.53 -2.11 -2.40
CA ASP A 30 -1.38 -2.27 -3.30
C ASP A 30 -0.35 -3.32 -2.88
N ARG A 31 -0.77 -4.30 -2.06
CA ARG A 31 0.12 -5.40 -1.68
C ARG A 31 0.07 -6.53 -2.69
N PHE A 32 1.24 -7.08 -3.00
CA PHE A 32 1.40 -8.27 -3.81
C PHE A 32 1.35 -9.52 -2.94
N HIS A 33 0.61 -10.52 -3.41
CA HIS A 33 0.47 -11.82 -2.79
C HIS A 33 0.93 -12.89 -3.78
N VAL A 34 1.87 -13.73 -3.36
CA VAL A 34 2.23 -14.95 -4.08
C VAL A 34 1.49 -16.09 -3.40
N LEU A 35 0.66 -16.80 -4.16
CA LEU A 35 -0.10 -17.94 -3.67
C LEU A 35 0.59 -19.22 -4.13
N ASP A 36 1.23 -19.91 -3.19
CA ASP A 36 1.67 -21.28 -3.41
C ASP A 36 0.47 -22.22 -3.26
N VAL A 37 0.10 -22.88 -4.35
CA VAL A 37 -0.89 -23.95 -4.32
C VAL A 37 -0.14 -25.25 -4.02
N GLU A 38 0.00 -25.56 -2.74
CA GLU A 38 0.57 -26.82 -2.28
C GLU A 38 -0.40 -27.96 -2.65
N GLY A 39 -0.21 -28.62 -3.81
CA GLY A 39 -1.06 -29.77 -4.18
C GLY A 39 -1.15 -30.22 -5.65
N ALA A 40 -0.25 -29.84 -6.55
CA ALA A 40 -0.26 -30.39 -7.92
C ALA A 40 0.67 -31.62 -8.05
N ALA A 41 0.30 -32.74 -7.41
CA ALA A 41 0.77 -34.07 -7.83
C ALA A 41 -0.30 -34.70 -8.75
N PRO A 42 0.06 -35.46 -9.79
CA PRO A 42 -0.91 -36.05 -10.72
C PRO A 42 -1.85 -37.04 -10.00
N PRO A 43 -3.16 -37.07 -10.32
CA PRO A 43 -4.14 -37.78 -9.51
C PRO A 43 -4.11 -39.31 -9.76
N PRO A 44 -4.14 -40.16 -8.72
CA PRO A 44 -4.66 -41.52 -8.82
C PRO A 44 -6.21 -41.52 -8.76
N PRO A 45 -6.88 -42.56 -9.30
CA PRO A 45 -8.34 -42.60 -9.40
C PRO A 45 -8.96 -43.02 -8.06
N GLY A 46 -9.68 -42.11 -7.41
CA GLY A 46 -10.51 -42.41 -6.26
C GLY A 46 -11.15 -41.15 -5.64
N PRO A 47 -12.38 -41.21 -5.11
CA PRO A 47 -13.08 -40.04 -4.63
C PRO A 47 -12.66 -39.70 -3.19
N ALA A 48 -12.28 -38.45 -2.95
CA ALA A 48 -12.01 -37.92 -1.62
C ALA A 48 -12.57 -36.49 -1.45
N PRO A 49 -12.90 -36.08 -0.20
CA PRO A 49 -13.75 -34.94 0.11
C PRO A 49 -12.99 -33.60 0.24
N SER A 50 -13.77 -32.53 0.12
CA SER A 50 -13.39 -31.12 0.21
C SER A 50 -12.83 -30.68 1.57
N GLY A 51 -11.84 -29.78 1.54
CA GLY A 51 -11.63 -28.78 2.59
C GLY A 51 -10.17 -28.55 2.98
N ALA A 52 -9.45 -27.67 2.28
CA ALA A 52 -8.20 -27.08 2.76
C ALA A 52 -8.29 -25.55 2.68
N ILE A 53 -8.00 -24.89 3.80
CA ILE A 53 -8.01 -23.43 3.97
C ILE A 53 -6.58 -22.91 3.67
N PRO A 54 -6.40 -21.89 2.81
CA PRO A 54 -5.08 -21.33 2.55
C PRO A 54 -4.53 -20.64 3.81
N ARG A 55 -3.26 -20.92 4.13
CA ARG A 55 -2.53 -20.29 5.25
C ARG A 55 -2.03 -18.92 4.80
N GLY A 56 -2.50 -17.86 5.46
CA GLY A 56 -2.05 -16.49 5.20
C GLY A 56 -0.59 -16.28 5.63
N ALA A 57 0.20 -15.65 4.74
CA ALA A 57 1.57 -15.24 5.01
C ALA A 57 1.64 -14.17 6.12
N LEU A 58 2.72 -14.21 6.91
CA LEU A 58 3.00 -13.21 7.93
C LEU A 58 3.34 -11.85 7.28
N PRO A 59 3.02 -10.72 7.93
CA PRO A 59 3.36 -9.40 7.41
C PRO A 59 4.88 -9.24 7.21
N ALA A 60 5.29 -8.55 6.15
CA ALA A 60 6.68 -8.16 5.97
C ALA A 60 7.03 -7.02 6.95
N PRO A 61 8.17 -7.08 7.65
CA PRO A 61 8.59 -6.03 8.57
C PRO A 61 9.00 -4.76 7.80
N SER A 62 8.74 -3.58 8.37
CA SER A 62 9.12 -2.28 7.79
C SER A 62 10.64 -2.02 7.78
N ARG A 63 11.41 -2.88 8.43
CA ARG A 63 12.87 -2.91 8.44
C ARG A 63 13.36 -4.37 8.44
N PRO A 64 14.54 -4.68 7.87
CA PRO A 64 15.13 -6.00 8.00
C PRO A 64 15.27 -6.38 9.49
N LEU A 65 14.84 -7.59 9.84
CA LEU A 65 14.93 -8.08 11.21
C LEU A 65 16.39 -8.34 11.57
N LEU A 66 16.82 -7.81 12.71
CA LEU A 66 18.12 -8.15 13.27
C LEU A 66 18.08 -9.58 13.84
N MET A 67 19.24 -10.24 13.91
CA MET A 67 19.35 -11.64 14.33
C MET A 67 18.70 -11.85 15.71
N GLY A 68 17.59 -12.61 15.74
CA GLY A 68 16.82 -12.91 16.95
C GLY A 68 15.62 -12.00 17.23
N GLU A 69 15.32 -11.02 16.37
CA GLU A 69 14.02 -10.32 16.38
C GLU A 69 12.94 -11.19 15.73
N PHE A 70 11.71 -11.14 16.26
CA PHE A 70 10.55 -11.85 15.69
C PHE A 70 9.36 -10.92 15.51
N LEU A 71 8.65 -11.07 14.40
CA LEU A 71 7.45 -10.28 14.14
C LEU A 71 6.21 -10.99 14.71
N CYS A 72 5.54 -10.36 15.67
CA CYS A 72 4.26 -10.85 16.14
C CYS A 72 3.17 -10.63 15.08
N ARG A 73 2.15 -11.47 15.06
CA ARG A 73 1.00 -11.35 14.12
C ARG A 73 0.25 -10.01 14.24
N CYS A 74 0.40 -9.27 15.34
CA CYS A 74 -0.13 -7.91 15.48
C CYS A 74 0.75 -6.82 14.84
N GLY A 75 1.82 -7.19 14.14
CA GLY A 75 2.77 -6.28 13.49
C GLY A 75 3.87 -5.73 14.40
N GLU A 76 3.93 -6.15 15.66
CA GLU A 76 4.93 -5.66 16.61
C GLU A 76 6.21 -6.52 16.55
N ILE A 77 7.37 -5.88 16.37
CA ILE A 77 8.68 -6.55 16.41
C ILE A 77 9.06 -6.77 17.88
N GLN A 78 9.28 -8.02 18.27
CA GLN A 78 9.76 -8.37 19.61
C GLN A 78 11.30 -8.44 19.59
N PRO A 79 12.00 -7.77 20.54
CA PRO A 79 13.45 -7.81 20.61
C PRO A 79 13.95 -9.20 20.98
N PRO A 80 15.18 -9.58 20.58
CA PRO A 80 15.80 -10.83 20.99
C PRO A 80 15.89 -10.89 22.51
N ARG A 81 15.13 -11.79 23.15
CA ARG A 81 15.39 -12.12 24.55
C ARG A 81 16.58 -13.05 24.62
N THR A 82 17.63 -12.59 25.30
CA THR A 82 18.91 -13.30 25.53
C THR A 82 18.80 -14.45 26.53
N SER A 83 17.60 -14.86 26.96
CA SER A 83 17.45 -15.91 27.97
C SER A 83 17.53 -17.29 27.31
N ARG A 84 18.71 -17.91 27.44
CA ARG A 84 19.12 -19.27 27.06
C ARG A 84 18.18 -20.43 27.44
N THR A 85 17.02 -20.22 28.05
CA THR A 85 16.19 -21.31 28.62
C THR A 85 14.68 -21.04 28.63
N GLY A 86 14.16 -20.12 27.81
CA GLY A 86 12.72 -19.83 27.76
C GLY A 86 12.04 -20.26 26.46
N LYS A 87 11.39 -21.42 26.43
CA LYS A 87 10.62 -21.91 25.27
C LYS A 87 9.41 -21.04 24.91
N ASN A 88 8.97 -20.14 25.80
CA ASN A 88 7.74 -19.37 25.64
C ASN A 88 8.02 -17.86 25.62
N PHE A 89 7.35 -17.13 24.73
CA PHE A 89 7.36 -15.66 24.66
C PHE A 89 5.94 -15.13 24.68
N GLU A 90 5.74 -13.92 25.23
CA GLU A 90 4.45 -13.25 25.26
C GLU A 90 4.60 -11.88 24.57
N CYS A 91 3.77 -11.61 23.56
CA CYS A 91 3.79 -10.33 22.87
C CYS A 91 3.26 -9.22 23.79
N LYS A 92 4.09 -8.20 24.06
CA LYS A 92 3.71 -7.07 24.94
C LYS A 92 2.45 -6.32 24.48
N LYS A 93 2.17 -6.30 23.17
CA LYS A 93 1.05 -5.52 22.60
C LYS A 93 -0.28 -6.26 22.62
N CYS A 94 -0.27 -7.56 22.34
CA CYS A 94 -1.50 -8.35 22.19
C CYS A 94 -1.65 -9.48 23.21
N GLY A 95 -0.71 -9.65 24.14
CA GLY A 95 -0.74 -10.67 25.19
C GLY A 95 -0.62 -12.11 24.68
N ARG A 96 -0.38 -12.31 23.38
CA ARG A 96 -0.32 -13.65 22.79
C ARG A 96 0.95 -14.35 23.23
N LYS A 97 0.77 -15.53 23.81
CA LYS A 97 1.86 -16.45 24.15
C LYS A 97 2.17 -17.31 22.92
N GLY A 98 3.46 -17.54 22.68
CA GLY A 98 3.96 -18.42 21.64
C GLY A 98 5.19 -19.14 22.13
N ASN A 99 5.63 -20.17 21.40
CA ASN A 99 6.87 -20.86 21.66
C ASN A 99 7.81 -20.79 20.45
N VAL A 100 9.12 -20.75 20.70
CA VAL A 100 10.11 -20.84 19.61
C VAL A 100 10.72 -22.22 19.65
N GLU A 101 10.51 -22.98 18.58
CA GLU A 101 11.17 -24.26 18.38
C GLU A 101 12.52 -24.00 17.70
N ILE A 102 13.60 -24.36 18.39
CA ILE A 102 14.96 -24.24 17.89
C ILE A 102 15.38 -25.62 17.42
N ALA A 103 15.45 -25.83 16.11
CA ALA A 103 15.97 -27.04 15.52
C ALA A 103 17.42 -26.81 15.11
N LYS A 104 18.32 -27.73 15.50
CA LYS A 104 19.68 -27.76 14.99
C LYS A 104 19.71 -28.79 13.85
N GLY A 105 19.93 -28.33 12.63
CA GLY A 105 20.08 -29.19 11.47
C GLY A 105 21.36 -30.03 11.56
N ALA A 106 21.42 -31.10 10.76
CA ALA A 106 22.59 -31.99 10.68
C ALA A 106 23.84 -31.26 10.14
N ASP A 107 23.63 -30.18 9.40
CA ASP A 107 24.62 -29.21 8.92
C ASP A 107 25.16 -28.27 10.02
N GLY A 108 24.64 -28.37 11.25
CA GLY A 108 24.97 -27.50 12.36
C GLY A 108 24.26 -26.14 12.33
N LYS A 109 23.42 -25.88 11.30
CA LYS A 109 22.64 -24.64 11.19
C LYS A 109 21.50 -24.67 12.19
N VAL A 110 21.32 -23.55 12.89
CA VAL A 110 20.24 -23.39 13.86
C VAL A 110 19.08 -22.70 13.16
N THR A 111 17.96 -23.40 12.98
CA THR A 111 16.72 -22.81 12.47
C THR A 111 15.78 -22.54 13.64
N MET A 112 15.25 -21.32 13.70
CA MET A 112 14.28 -20.91 14.72
C MET A 112 12.92 -20.78 14.06
N LYS A 113 11.96 -21.62 14.47
CA LYS A 113 10.59 -21.59 13.98
C LYS A 113 9.65 -21.14 15.09
N PRO A 114 9.12 -19.90 15.05
CA PRO A 114 8.12 -19.46 16.01
C PRO A 114 6.79 -20.19 15.75
N ASN A 115 6.23 -20.80 16.78
CA ASN A 115 4.92 -21.42 16.78
C ASN A 115 4.02 -20.65 17.76
N PHE A 116 2.81 -20.31 17.32
CA PHE A 116 1.86 -19.52 18.11
C PHE A 116 0.66 -20.39 18.41
N THR A 117 0.51 -20.81 19.67
CA THR A 117 -0.67 -21.54 20.13
C THR A 117 -1.72 -20.54 20.61
N TYR A 118 -2.94 -20.64 20.08
CA TYR A 118 -4.07 -19.87 20.59
C TYR A 118 -4.78 -20.69 21.65
N GLU A 119 -4.61 -20.33 22.93
CA GLU A 119 -5.59 -20.68 23.95
C GLU A 119 -6.63 -19.56 24.00
N PRO A 120 -7.89 -19.80 23.60
CA PRO A 120 -8.95 -18.84 23.89
C PRO A 120 -9.03 -18.66 25.41
N PRO A 121 -9.15 -17.43 25.92
CA PRO A 121 -9.42 -17.23 27.34
C PRO A 121 -10.69 -17.99 27.71
N PRO A 122 -10.73 -18.70 28.87
CA PRO A 122 -11.93 -19.42 29.29
C PRO A 122 -13.09 -18.43 29.33
N GLY A 123 -14.05 -18.61 28.42
CA GLY A 123 -15.20 -17.74 28.28
C GLY A 123 -15.98 -17.69 29.58
N GLY A 124 -16.14 -16.49 30.14
CA GLY A 124 -17.13 -16.23 31.17
C GLY A 124 -18.51 -16.59 30.63
N ALA A 125 -19.17 -17.54 31.29
CA ALA A 125 -20.52 -17.95 30.96
C ALA A 125 -21.48 -16.73 31.06
N PRO A 126 -22.32 -16.45 30.04
CA PRO A 126 -23.37 -15.47 30.18
C PRO A 126 -24.45 -16.00 31.14
N ALA A 127 -24.80 -15.19 32.13
CA ALA A 127 -25.91 -15.45 33.03
C ALA A 127 -27.22 -15.54 32.24
N ALA A 128 -27.92 -16.66 32.39
CA ALA A 128 -29.24 -16.90 31.81
C ALA A 128 -30.28 -15.95 32.44
N GLY A 129 -30.78 -15.00 31.65
CA GLY A 129 -32.02 -14.28 31.93
C GLY A 129 -33.23 -15.05 31.37
N PRO A 130 -34.40 -15.01 32.04
CA PRO A 130 -35.55 -15.83 31.68
C PRO A 130 -36.21 -15.37 30.37
N ALA A 131 -36.50 -16.35 29.51
CA ALA A 131 -37.11 -16.19 28.20
C ALA A 131 -38.57 -15.74 28.27
N LYS A 132 -38.95 -14.83 27.35
CA LYS A 132 -40.35 -14.48 27.04
C LYS A 132 -40.64 -14.95 25.60
N PRO A 133 -41.68 -15.76 25.35
CA PRO A 133 -41.93 -16.32 24.03
C PRO A 133 -42.82 -15.40 23.17
N GLY A 134 -42.45 -15.24 21.89
CA GLY A 134 -43.39 -14.91 20.82
C GLY A 134 -43.07 -13.66 19.98
N ALA A 135 -42.29 -13.82 18.92
CA ALA A 135 -42.42 -13.05 17.67
C ALA A 135 -41.66 -13.78 16.54
N PRO A 136 -42.24 -13.95 15.34
CA PRO A 136 -41.60 -14.64 14.23
C PRO A 136 -40.45 -13.81 13.63
N ALA A 137 -39.38 -14.51 13.24
CA ALA A 137 -38.15 -13.96 12.70
C ALA A 137 -38.37 -13.26 11.34
N SER A 138 -38.18 -11.94 11.32
CA SER A 138 -37.94 -11.20 10.08
C SER A 138 -36.58 -11.60 9.51
N ALA A 139 -36.59 -12.01 8.25
CA ALA A 139 -35.40 -12.28 7.45
C ALA A 139 -34.41 -11.10 7.55
N ALA A 140 -33.20 -11.39 8.03
CA ALA A 140 -32.11 -10.44 8.10
C ALA A 140 -31.74 -10.00 6.68
N ALA A 141 -31.99 -8.72 6.37
CA ALA A 141 -31.51 -8.09 5.17
C ALA A 141 -29.96 -8.14 5.14
N PRO A 142 -29.35 -8.31 3.95
CA PRO A 142 -27.89 -8.32 3.81
C PRO A 142 -27.27 -7.01 4.35
N PRO A 143 -26.05 -7.06 4.92
CA PRO A 143 -25.37 -5.86 5.40
C PRO A 143 -25.20 -4.87 4.24
N PRO A 144 -25.50 -3.58 4.43
CA PRO A 144 -25.35 -2.58 3.38
C PRO A 144 -23.89 -2.51 2.95
N THR A 145 -23.65 -2.66 1.66
CA THR A 145 -22.35 -2.49 1.02
C THR A 145 -21.81 -1.11 1.40
N ALA A 146 -20.68 -1.08 2.13
CA ALA A 146 -20.06 0.16 2.56
C ALA A 146 -19.60 0.94 1.33
N GLY A 147 -20.33 2.00 0.98
CA GLY A 147 -19.94 2.90 -0.10
C GLY A 147 -18.65 3.66 0.23
N PRO A 148 -18.08 4.38 -0.76
CA PRO A 148 -16.91 5.21 -0.56
C PRO A 148 -17.17 6.23 0.57
N SER A 149 -16.25 6.32 1.52
CA SER A 149 -16.33 7.22 2.67
C SER A 149 -15.04 8.00 2.87
N TRP A 150 -15.17 9.24 3.35
CA TRP A 150 -14.04 10.09 3.74
C TRP A 150 -13.98 10.22 5.26
N ASN A 151 -12.77 10.27 5.81
CA ASN A 151 -12.59 10.46 7.25
C ASN A 151 -12.48 11.94 7.57
N CYS A 152 -13.38 12.45 8.41
CA CYS A 152 -13.27 13.80 8.96
C CYS A 152 -12.20 13.83 10.05
N SER A 153 -11.63 15.01 10.32
CA SER A 153 -10.66 15.22 11.42
C SER A 153 -11.20 14.87 12.82
N CYS A 154 -12.53 14.82 12.99
CA CYS A 154 -13.16 14.33 14.23
C CYS A 154 -13.20 12.80 14.36
N GLY A 155 -12.69 12.05 13.37
CA GLY A 155 -12.70 10.58 13.35
C GLY A 155 -13.97 9.95 12.79
N ALA A 156 -14.98 10.75 12.43
CA ALA A 156 -16.21 10.24 11.81
C ALA A 156 -16.03 9.98 10.32
N ALA A 157 -16.57 8.86 9.85
CA ALA A 157 -16.69 8.55 8.43
C ALA A 157 -17.86 9.36 7.82
N VAL A 158 -17.61 9.98 6.68
CA VAL A 158 -18.56 10.79 5.92
C VAL A 158 -18.81 10.10 4.58
N ASP A 159 -20.07 9.79 4.31
CA ASP A 159 -20.51 9.17 3.06
C ASP A 159 -20.41 10.16 1.89
N VAL A 160 -19.63 9.79 0.87
CA VAL A 160 -19.34 10.63 -0.28
C VAL A 160 -20.60 10.98 -1.07
N HIS A 161 -21.53 10.03 -1.23
CA HIS A 161 -22.76 10.26 -2.00
C HIS A 161 -23.70 11.26 -1.31
N LYS A 162 -23.77 11.21 0.02
CA LYS A 162 -24.54 12.19 0.81
C LYS A 162 -23.92 13.58 0.79
N VAL A 163 -22.60 13.68 0.66
CA VAL A 163 -21.89 14.95 0.55
C VAL A 163 -22.08 15.58 -0.81
N MET A 164 -21.95 14.80 -1.89
CA MET A 164 -22.08 15.28 -3.27
C MET A 164 -23.51 15.76 -3.62
N SER A 165 -24.54 15.26 -2.93
CA SER A 165 -25.95 15.61 -3.19
C SER A 165 -26.42 16.88 -2.46
N ARG A 166 -25.65 17.40 -1.50
CA ARG A 166 -26.03 18.59 -0.72
C ARG A 166 -25.27 19.83 -1.19
N GLN A 167 -25.96 20.97 -1.29
CA GLN A 167 -25.35 22.27 -1.66
C GLN A 167 -24.32 22.77 -0.64
N GLU A 168 -24.48 22.43 0.65
CA GLU A 168 -23.50 22.73 1.70
C GLU A 168 -23.28 21.48 2.56
N PRO A 169 -22.34 20.59 2.18
CA PRO A 169 -22.07 19.40 2.96
C PRO A 169 -21.31 19.75 4.24
N ALA A 170 -21.81 19.25 5.37
CA ALA A 170 -21.16 19.38 6.67
C ALA A 170 -20.97 18.00 7.28
N CYS A 171 -19.92 17.83 8.07
CA CYS A 171 -19.71 16.61 8.82
C CYS A 171 -20.89 16.39 9.80
N PRO A 172 -21.55 15.22 9.79
CA PRO A 172 -22.69 14.95 10.68
C PRO A 172 -22.31 14.91 12.16
N SER A 173 -21.03 14.63 12.48
CA SER A 173 -20.57 14.48 13.86
C SER A 173 -20.08 15.80 14.48
N CYS A 174 -19.31 16.61 13.74
CA CYS A 174 -18.71 17.83 14.29
C CYS A 174 -19.22 19.14 13.65
N GLY A 175 -20.08 19.07 12.63
CA GLY A 175 -20.65 20.24 11.96
C GLY A 175 -19.67 21.06 11.11
N ARG A 176 -18.42 20.61 10.93
CA ARG A 176 -17.45 21.27 10.04
C ARG A 176 -17.95 21.28 8.61
N ARG A 177 -17.79 22.41 7.92
CA ARG A 177 -18.15 22.54 6.50
C ARG A 177 -17.11 21.78 5.66
N ILE A 178 -17.60 21.04 4.68
CA ILE A 178 -16.78 20.26 3.75
C ILE A 178 -16.78 21.03 2.44
N ARG A 179 -15.62 21.50 2.01
CA ARG A 179 -15.43 22.12 0.71
C ARG A 179 -14.75 21.13 -0.21
N LEU A 180 -15.29 20.98 -1.41
CA LEU A 180 -14.74 20.07 -2.41
C LEU A 180 -13.83 20.88 -3.32
N GLU A 181 -12.53 20.61 -3.25
CA GLU A 181 -11.53 21.25 -4.10
C GLU A 181 -11.29 20.36 -5.32
N LYS A 182 -11.45 20.94 -6.52
CA LYS A 182 -11.17 20.28 -7.79
C LYS A 182 -9.73 20.59 -8.17
N ILE A 183 -8.83 19.63 -7.98
CA ILE A 183 -7.40 19.77 -8.31
C ILE A 183 -7.21 19.24 -9.74
N PRO A 184 -6.86 20.09 -10.72
CA PRO A 184 -6.54 19.61 -12.06
C PRO A 184 -5.24 18.79 -11.99
N ILE A 185 -5.25 17.61 -12.62
CA ILE A 185 -4.04 16.78 -12.72
C ILE A 185 -3.26 17.30 -13.93
N VAL A 186 -2.03 17.75 -13.71
CA VAL A 186 -1.18 18.29 -14.79
C VAL A 186 -1.00 17.21 -15.86
N GLY A 187 -1.34 17.55 -17.11
CA GLY A 187 -1.29 16.60 -18.24
C GLY A 187 -2.54 15.75 -18.45
N SER A 188 -3.59 15.91 -17.65
CA SER A 188 -4.87 15.20 -17.84
C SER A 188 -6.06 16.15 -17.92
N THR A 189 -7.09 15.77 -18.70
CA THR A 189 -8.41 16.43 -18.67
C THR A 189 -9.20 16.09 -17.40
N ARG A 190 -8.73 15.11 -16.61
CA ARG A 190 -9.34 14.69 -15.35
C ARG A 190 -8.89 15.57 -14.19
N SER A 191 -9.76 15.68 -13.20
CA SER A 191 -9.51 16.41 -11.97
C SER A 191 -9.76 15.52 -10.76
N MET A 192 -8.88 15.60 -9.77
CA MET A 192 -9.08 14.95 -8.49
C MET A 192 -9.96 15.83 -7.60
N ILE A 193 -10.96 15.23 -6.94
CA ILE A 193 -11.80 15.93 -5.96
C ILE A 193 -11.24 15.62 -4.57
N ARG A 194 -10.73 16.64 -3.89
CA ARG A 194 -10.21 16.52 -2.52
C ARG A 194 -11.15 17.23 -1.54
N PRO A 195 -11.62 16.55 -0.47
CA PRO A 195 -12.38 17.19 0.59
C PRO A 195 -11.46 18.02 1.49
N VAL A 196 -11.76 19.31 1.63
CA VAL A 196 -11.12 20.24 2.56
C VAL A 196 -12.12 20.53 3.68
N PHE A 197 -11.76 20.22 4.91
CA PHE A 197 -12.60 20.45 6.08
C PHE A 197 -12.27 21.82 6.67
N GLU A 198 -13.16 22.80 6.47
CA GLU A 198 -13.00 24.13 7.07
C GLU A 198 -13.48 24.08 8.53
N ASP A 199 -12.68 24.64 9.44
CA ASP A 199 -13.12 24.88 10.80
C ASP A 199 -14.28 25.88 10.78
N PRO A 200 -15.29 25.72 11.66
CA PRO A 200 -16.33 26.72 11.81
C PRO A 200 -15.69 28.00 12.36
N THR A 201 -15.23 28.88 11.47
CA THR A 201 -14.79 30.22 11.86
C THR A 201 -15.95 30.85 12.63
N PRO A 202 -15.75 31.28 13.88
CA PRO A 202 -16.77 32.05 14.57
C PRO A 202 -17.06 33.26 13.70
N LYS A 203 -18.33 33.47 13.33
CA LYS A 203 -18.78 34.68 12.63
C LYS A 203 -18.49 35.89 13.51
N SER A 204 -17.26 36.41 13.49
CA SER A 204 -16.97 37.76 13.93
C SER A 204 -17.58 38.69 12.88
N LYS A 205 -18.71 39.32 13.24
CA LYS A 205 -19.26 40.46 12.52
C LYS A 205 -18.11 41.42 12.14
N PRO A 206 -17.95 41.83 10.88
CA PRO A 206 -17.11 42.98 10.60
C PRO A 206 -17.81 44.19 11.25
N ALA A 207 -17.21 44.70 12.33
CA ALA A 207 -17.53 46.03 12.80
C ALA A 207 -17.08 46.98 11.69
N ALA A 208 -18.06 47.56 10.98
CA ALA A 208 -17.85 48.67 10.08
C ALA A 208 -17.25 49.82 10.90
N VAL A 209 -15.93 49.95 10.87
CA VAL A 209 -15.24 51.16 11.30
C VAL A 209 -14.96 51.95 10.03
N SER A 210 -15.89 52.85 9.71
CA SER A 210 -15.56 54.00 8.86
C SER A 210 -14.45 54.79 9.54
N ARG A 211 -13.25 54.80 8.97
CA ARG A 211 -12.31 55.90 9.17
C ARG A 211 -11.89 56.46 7.82
N LYS A 212 -12.26 57.73 7.70
CA LYS A 212 -12.00 58.70 6.66
C LYS A 212 -10.49 58.96 6.57
N ASP A 213 -10.03 59.18 5.34
CA ASP A 213 -8.69 59.61 4.95
C ASP A 213 -8.02 60.58 5.93
N ASP A 214 -6.73 60.34 6.18
CA ASP A 214 -5.69 61.36 5.98
C ASP A 214 -4.33 60.63 5.88
N GLY A 215 -3.60 60.97 4.82
CA GLY A 215 -2.39 60.26 4.42
C GLY A 215 -1.21 60.42 5.39
N ILE A 216 -0.38 59.39 5.42
CA ILE A 216 1.09 59.41 5.51
C ILE A 216 1.54 57.98 5.24
N VAL A 217 2.34 57.79 4.19
CA VAL A 217 2.97 56.51 3.85
C VAL A 217 4.18 56.35 4.78
N ALA A 218 4.03 55.58 5.85
CA ALA A 218 5.16 55.11 6.65
C ALA A 218 5.57 53.72 6.14
N PHE A 219 6.75 53.67 5.52
CA PHE A 219 7.39 52.43 5.10
C PHE A 219 7.95 51.74 6.36
N GLU A 220 7.25 50.71 6.84
CA GLU A 220 7.68 49.92 7.98
C GLU A 220 8.77 48.95 7.52
N GLU A 221 10.01 49.24 7.92
CA GLU A 221 11.22 48.49 7.62
C GLU A 221 11.13 47.10 8.29
N LEU A 222 10.97 46.06 7.47
CA LEU A 222 11.00 44.66 7.93
C LEU A 222 12.38 44.34 8.56
N PRO A 223 12.44 43.68 9.72
CA PRO A 223 13.70 43.29 10.33
C PRO A 223 14.45 42.27 9.45
N PRO A 224 15.80 42.32 9.40
CA PRO A 224 16.59 41.47 8.53
C PRO A 224 16.40 40.00 8.89
N VAL A 225 15.91 39.23 7.92
CA VAL A 225 15.84 37.76 7.98
C VAL A 225 17.26 37.22 8.07
N SER A 226 17.62 36.68 9.23
CA SER A 226 18.89 35.99 9.45
C SER A 226 18.88 34.68 8.67
N VAL A 227 19.59 34.66 7.54
CA VAL A 227 19.82 33.45 6.75
C VAL A 227 20.81 32.57 7.51
N HIS A 228 20.34 31.44 8.04
CA HIS A 228 21.20 30.40 8.59
C HIS A 228 22.03 29.77 7.46
N ALA A 229 23.36 29.79 7.61
CA ALA A 229 24.27 29.12 6.71
C ALA A 229 24.03 27.59 6.74
N PRO A 230 24.01 26.90 5.59
CA PRO A 230 23.92 25.44 5.58
C PRO A 230 25.20 24.82 6.18
N ALA A 231 25.00 23.82 7.04
CA ALA A 231 26.07 23.06 7.66
C ALA A 231 26.95 22.36 6.59
N PRO A 232 28.27 22.24 6.80
CA PRO A 232 29.15 21.54 5.88
C PRO A 232 28.78 20.06 5.81
N PHE A 233 28.67 19.58 4.57
CA PHE A 233 28.42 18.19 4.19
C PHE A 233 29.56 17.30 4.73
N VAL A 234 29.23 16.32 5.57
CA VAL A 234 30.19 15.30 6.02
C VAL A 234 30.18 14.17 5.01
N GLU A 235 31.33 14.00 4.36
CA GLU A 235 31.68 12.90 3.46
C GLU A 235 31.59 11.56 4.22
N THR A 236 30.54 10.79 3.98
CA THR A 236 30.48 9.40 4.46
C THR A 236 31.14 8.47 3.46
N ALA A 237 32.20 7.83 3.97
CA ALA A 237 33.02 6.83 3.34
C ALA A 237 32.26 5.74 2.58
N ILE A 238 32.76 5.49 1.38
CA ILE A 238 32.53 4.31 0.56
C ILE A 238 33.02 3.08 1.35
N PHE A 239 32.13 2.16 1.67
CA PHE A 239 32.51 0.82 2.12
C PHE A 239 32.51 -0.12 0.90
N GLU A 240 33.70 -0.54 0.50
CA GLU A 240 33.91 -1.71 -0.37
C GLU A 240 33.46 -2.97 0.39
N THR A 241 32.43 -3.64 -0.13
CA THR A 241 32.02 -4.97 0.34
C THR A 241 32.79 -6.02 -0.46
N SER A 242 33.65 -6.75 0.25
CA SER A 242 34.43 -7.88 -0.27
C SER A 242 33.57 -9.11 -0.56
N ALA A 243 34.01 -9.88 -1.56
CA ALA A 243 33.38 -11.07 -2.12
C ALA A 243 33.34 -12.31 -1.19
N GLY A 244 32.31 -13.15 -1.39
CA GLY A 244 32.14 -14.53 -0.87
C GLY A 244 30.66 -14.80 -0.57
N SER A 245 29.97 -15.86 -1.01
CA SER A 245 30.28 -17.15 -1.64
C SER A 245 29.05 -17.59 -2.49
N PRO A 246 29.18 -18.55 -3.43
CA PRO A 246 28.11 -18.92 -4.35
C PRO A 246 27.31 -20.12 -3.83
N ASP A 247 26.00 -19.98 -3.62
CA ASP A 247 25.05 -21.11 -3.68
C ASP A 247 23.59 -20.57 -3.78
N ASP A 248 22.99 -20.84 -4.94
CA ASP A 248 21.58 -20.90 -5.34
C ASP A 248 20.49 -20.39 -4.37
N ASP A 249 20.16 -19.10 -4.45
CA ASP A 249 18.77 -18.56 -4.51
C ASP A 249 18.83 -17.03 -4.74
N ALA A 250 19.64 -16.60 -5.72
CA ALA A 250 19.76 -15.19 -6.08
C ALA A 250 18.56 -14.80 -6.95
N PRO A 251 17.88 -13.66 -6.68
CA PRO A 251 16.94 -13.10 -7.65
C PRO A 251 17.64 -13.01 -9.01
N PRO A 252 16.94 -13.26 -10.14
CA PRO A 252 17.55 -13.32 -11.45
C PRO A 252 18.46 -12.10 -11.61
N PRO A 253 19.74 -12.30 -11.98
CA PRO A 253 20.70 -11.20 -12.05
C PRO A 253 20.07 -10.08 -12.87
N VAL A 254 19.90 -8.92 -12.25
CA VAL A 254 19.41 -7.72 -12.95
C VAL A 254 20.37 -7.52 -14.11
N ALA A 255 19.88 -7.77 -15.32
CA ALA A 255 20.71 -7.78 -16.51
C ALA A 255 21.45 -6.44 -16.57
N SER A 256 22.78 -6.49 -16.63
CA SER A 256 23.66 -5.30 -16.57
C SER A 256 23.51 -4.35 -17.76
N ASP A 257 22.50 -4.57 -18.61
CA ASP A 257 22.12 -3.81 -19.79
C ASP A 257 20.91 -2.88 -19.54
N GLY A 258 20.48 -2.71 -18.29
CA GLY A 258 19.39 -1.81 -17.94
C GLY A 258 19.83 -0.34 -18.03
N GLN A 259 19.12 0.45 -18.83
CA GLN A 259 19.26 1.90 -18.89
C GLN A 259 18.06 2.54 -18.19
N VAL A 260 18.31 3.60 -17.42
CA VAL A 260 17.22 4.43 -16.88
C VAL A 260 16.77 5.40 -17.98
N ALA A 261 15.48 5.37 -18.32
CA ALA A 261 14.85 6.32 -19.21
C ALA A 261 13.76 7.09 -18.45
N ILE A 262 13.54 8.35 -18.81
CA ILE A 262 12.67 9.27 -18.08
C ILE A 262 11.39 9.46 -18.87
N CYS A 263 10.25 9.17 -18.24
CA CYS A 263 8.93 9.44 -18.79
C CYS A 263 8.65 10.95 -18.82
N GLU A 264 7.72 11.41 -19.67
CA GLU A 264 7.27 12.81 -19.71
C GLU A 264 6.71 13.32 -18.37
N CYS A 265 6.15 12.45 -17.54
CA CYS A 265 5.72 12.81 -16.18
C CYS A 265 6.87 12.97 -15.18
N GLY A 266 8.12 12.69 -15.58
CA GLY A 266 9.32 12.74 -14.74
C GLY A 266 9.66 11.44 -14.00
N ALA A 267 8.89 10.37 -14.19
CA ALA A 267 9.19 9.07 -13.57
C ALA A 267 10.37 8.39 -14.26
N GLU A 268 11.28 7.82 -13.47
CA GLU A 268 12.39 6.99 -13.93
C GLU A 268 11.91 5.56 -14.18
N ILE A 269 12.15 5.06 -15.38
CA ILE A 269 11.77 3.72 -15.81
C ILE A 269 13.03 2.96 -16.21
N LEU A 270 13.25 1.80 -15.61
CA LEU A 270 14.34 0.92 -16.00
C LEU A 270 13.94 0.15 -17.26
N VAL A 271 14.59 0.45 -18.39
CA VAL A 271 14.37 -0.23 -19.67
C VAL A 271 15.61 -1.03 -20.06
N SER A 272 15.40 -2.22 -20.59
CA SER A 272 16.47 -3.09 -21.07
C SER A 272 16.45 -3.16 -22.60
N LYS A 273 17.55 -3.64 -23.20
CA LYS A 273 17.60 -3.93 -24.64
C LYS A 273 16.53 -4.93 -25.10
N ARG A 274 15.95 -5.73 -24.18
CA ARG A 274 14.88 -6.69 -24.50
C ARG A 274 13.53 -6.01 -24.69
N ASP A 275 13.38 -4.79 -24.17
CA ASP A 275 12.14 -4.02 -24.25
C ASP A 275 12.05 -3.20 -25.54
N VAL A 276 13.12 -3.18 -26.36
CA VAL A 276 13.13 -2.49 -27.66
C VAL A 276 12.03 -3.06 -28.57
N GLY A 277 11.17 -2.17 -29.06
CA GLY A 277 9.98 -2.52 -29.86
C GLY A 277 8.78 -2.99 -29.03
N SER A 278 8.92 -3.14 -27.71
CA SER A 278 7.79 -3.44 -26.81
C SER A 278 7.11 -2.14 -26.36
N THR A 279 5.81 -2.23 -26.10
CA THR A 279 5.05 -1.20 -25.40
C THR A 279 5.15 -1.44 -23.90
N ILE A 280 5.55 -0.41 -23.17
CA ILE A 280 5.59 -0.40 -21.70
C ILE A 280 4.65 0.69 -21.18
N GLN A 281 4.18 0.52 -19.94
CA GLN A 281 3.32 1.50 -19.27
C GLN A 281 4.09 2.20 -18.16
N CYS A 282 4.01 3.53 -18.12
CA CYS A 282 4.57 4.28 -17.00
C CYS A 282 3.81 3.95 -15.71
N PRO A 283 4.50 3.54 -14.62
CA PRO A 283 3.83 3.25 -13.35
C PRO A 283 3.26 4.51 -12.66
N ALA A 284 3.73 5.70 -13.03
CA ALA A 284 3.30 6.96 -12.40
C ALA A 284 2.11 7.62 -13.10
N CYS A 285 2.11 7.70 -14.44
CA CYS A 285 1.05 8.36 -15.20
C CYS A 285 0.17 7.42 -16.03
N ALA A 286 0.50 6.12 -16.09
CA ALA A 286 -0.16 5.12 -16.93
C ALA A 286 -0.09 5.37 -18.45
N ASP A 287 0.76 6.30 -18.91
CA ASP A 287 0.99 6.50 -20.34
C ASP A 287 1.65 5.27 -20.98
N VAL A 288 1.21 4.95 -22.19
CA VAL A 288 1.79 3.87 -22.99
C VAL A 288 2.90 4.45 -23.86
N MET A 289 4.03 3.78 -23.86
CA MET A 289 5.24 4.26 -24.53
C MET A 289 5.95 3.09 -25.20
N THR A 290 6.61 3.36 -26.32
CA THR A 290 7.44 2.39 -27.03
C THR A 290 8.91 2.69 -26.77
N VAL A 291 9.69 1.62 -26.58
CA VAL A 291 11.14 1.75 -26.44
C VAL A 291 11.76 1.62 -27.83
N GLU A 292 12.38 2.69 -28.31
CA GLU A 292 13.12 2.74 -29.57
C GLU A 292 14.63 2.81 -29.29
N MET A 293 15.44 2.20 -30.15
CA MET A 293 16.89 2.28 -30.03
C MET A 293 17.41 3.31 -31.03
N THR A 294 17.81 4.47 -30.51
CA THR A 294 18.27 5.60 -31.34
C THR A 294 19.78 5.74 -31.20
N PRO A 295 20.54 5.83 -32.30
CA PRO A 295 21.96 6.11 -32.22
C PRO A 295 22.19 7.54 -31.73
N ASP A 296 22.96 7.71 -30.65
CA ASP A 296 23.34 9.03 -30.14
C ASP A 296 24.13 9.80 -31.21
N PRO A 297 23.72 11.02 -31.59
CA PRO A 297 24.38 11.79 -32.65
C PRO A 297 25.85 12.10 -32.36
N ARG A 298 26.27 12.11 -31.09
CA ARG A 298 27.65 12.41 -30.70
C ARG A 298 28.54 11.18 -30.67
N THR A 299 28.06 10.12 -30.02
CA THR A 299 28.88 8.93 -29.75
C THR A 299 28.67 7.82 -30.78
N LYS A 300 27.60 7.90 -31.58
CA LYS A 300 27.09 6.84 -32.46
C LYS A 300 26.76 5.53 -31.72
N GLN A 301 26.76 5.54 -30.38
CA GLN A 301 26.36 4.39 -29.59
C GLN A 301 24.84 4.28 -29.56
N PRO A 302 24.28 3.07 -29.57
CA PRO A 302 22.84 2.87 -29.44
C PRO A 302 22.42 3.28 -28.03
N VAL A 303 21.51 4.26 -27.94
CA VAL A 303 20.90 4.71 -26.69
C VAL A 303 19.42 4.34 -26.74
N LEU A 304 18.89 3.81 -25.64
CA LEU A 304 17.47 3.54 -25.52
C LEU A 304 16.73 4.87 -25.34
N SER A 305 15.80 5.14 -26.24
CA SER A 305 14.93 6.31 -26.22
C SER A 305 13.50 5.83 -26.03
N ILE A 306 12.76 6.47 -25.13
CA ILE A 306 11.34 6.23 -24.98
C ILE A 306 10.58 7.20 -25.87
N ARG A 307 9.60 6.70 -26.62
CA ARG A 307 8.65 7.51 -27.38
C ARG A 307 7.26 7.31 -26.80
N THR A 308 6.67 8.39 -26.31
CA THR A 308 5.32 8.39 -25.75
C THR A 308 4.31 8.24 -26.88
N LEU A 309 3.41 7.25 -26.80
CA LEU A 309 2.30 7.08 -27.74
C LEU A 309 1.05 7.88 -27.31
N GLY A 310 1.11 8.48 -26.12
CA GLY A 310 0.01 9.18 -25.46
C GLY A 310 -0.67 8.31 -24.40
N ALA A 311 -1.52 8.93 -23.59
CA ALA A 311 -2.48 8.20 -22.78
C ALA A 311 -3.38 7.41 -23.74
N LEU A 312 -3.50 6.10 -23.55
CA LEU A 312 -4.60 5.36 -24.17
C LEU A 312 -5.89 5.88 -23.52
N ASP A 313 -6.46 6.94 -24.08
CA ASP A 313 -7.85 7.26 -23.81
C ASP A 313 -8.66 6.05 -24.32
N ASP A 314 -9.40 5.39 -23.43
CA ASP A 314 -10.21 4.19 -23.69
C ASP A 314 -11.23 4.33 -24.83
N ALA A 315 -11.30 5.48 -25.51
CA ALA A 315 -12.33 5.86 -26.46
C ALA A 315 -11.97 5.69 -27.95
N ASP A 316 -10.69 5.56 -28.34
CA ASP A 316 -10.31 5.65 -29.77
C ASP A 316 -9.40 4.52 -30.29
N TRP A 317 -9.33 3.36 -29.62
CA TRP A 317 -8.67 2.20 -30.22
C TRP A 317 -9.61 1.54 -31.24
N LYS A 318 -9.18 1.52 -32.51
CA LYS A 318 -9.76 0.61 -33.50
C LYS A 318 -8.90 -0.63 -33.56
N LEU A 319 -9.55 -1.78 -33.74
CA LEU A 319 -8.87 -3.08 -33.85
C LEU A 319 -7.84 -3.12 -35.01
N GLU A 320 -7.93 -2.15 -35.92
CA GLU A 320 -7.03 -1.93 -37.06
C GLU A 320 -5.63 -1.45 -36.66
N ASP A 321 -5.46 -0.83 -35.48
CA ASP A 321 -4.17 -0.27 -35.04
C ASP A 321 -3.18 -1.34 -34.51
N PHE A 322 -3.60 -2.61 -34.48
CA PHE A 322 -2.80 -3.75 -34.00
C PHE A 322 -2.42 -4.73 -35.12
N GLN A 323 -2.58 -4.35 -36.40
CA GLN A 323 -2.13 -5.15 -37.55
C GLN A 323 -0.72 -4.79 -38.02
#